data_AF-A0A9J7EV71-F1
#
_entry.id   AF-A0A9J7EV71-F1
#
_cell.length_a   1.000
_cell.length_b   1.000
_cell.length_c   1.000
_cell.angle_alpha   90.00
_cell.angle_beta   90.00
_cell.angle_gamma   90.00
#
_symmetry.space_group_name_H-M   'P 1'
#
loop_
_entity.id
_entity.type
_entity.pdbx_description
1 polymer ?
#
loop_
_entity_poly.entity_id
_entity_poly.type
_entity_poly.pdbx_seq_one_letter_code
_entity_poly.pdbx_strand_id
1 'polypeptide(L)'
;PMLIAKREYPYNRWEPLYFGTNKEPWYSESLCWEGFQDKMTQMLEMCLQKYRLVILDGGFLSHAAVPRSKKHRKRDEVTNTVKYVKIINYLKKKYDDRQG
;
A
#
# COMPACT_ATOMS: atom_id res chain seq x y z
N PRO A 1 -17.11 19.05 -3.13
CA PRO A 1 -16.78 18.07 -4.20
C PRO A 1 -15.68 17.09 -3.71
N MET A 2 -15.96 15.79 -3.65
CA MET A 2 -14.97 14.78 -3.25
C MET A 2 -14.08 14.42 -4.45
N LEU A 3 -12.76 14.62 -4.33
CA LEU A 3 -11.78 14.16 -5.30
C LEU A 3 -11.61 12.64 -5.18
N ILE A 4 -11.98 11.91 -6.24
CA ILE A 4 -11.71 10.49 -6.38
C ILE A 4 -10.35 10.37 -7.08
N ALA A 5 -9.30 10.05 -6.33
CA ALA A 5 -8.01 9.71 -6.93
C ALA A 5 -7.92 8.20 -7.17
N LYS A 6 -7.75 7.83 -8.44
CA LYS A 6 -7.34 6.47 -8.84
C LYS A 6 -5.81 6.40 -8.83
N ARG A 7 -5.23 5.21 -8.59
CA ARG A 7 -3.78 4.98 -8.69
C ARG A 7 -3.33 4.95 -10.16
N GLU A 8 -3.48 6.06 -10.86
CA GLU A 8 -3.03 6.25 -12.23
C GLU A 8 -1.74 7.09 -12.24
N TYR A 9 -0.92 6.94 -13.27
CA TYR A 9 0.27 7.77 -13.44
C TYR A 9 -0.13 9.26 -13.57
N PRO A 10 0.55 10.23 -12.93
CA PRO A 10 1.80 10.15 -12.16
C PRO A 10 1.61 9.92 -10.64
N TYR A 11 0.38 9.81 -10.16
CA TYR A 11 0.03 9.69 -8.74
C TYR A 11 0.08 8.24 -8.23
N ASN A 12 0.75 7.34 -8.95
CA ASN A 12 0.84 5.92 -8.61
C ASN A 12 1.70 5.67 -7.34
N ARG A 13 2.52 6.63 -6.93
CA ARG A 13 3.45 6.53 -5.78
C ARG A 13 3.07 7.35 -4.54
N TRP A 14 1.84 7.83 -4.43
CA TRP A 14 1.36 8.42 -3.18
C TRP A 14 1.13 7.37 -2.09
N GLU A 15 1.44 7.73 -0.83
CA GLU A 15 1.08 6.99 0.38
C GLU A 15 -0.12 7.68 1.05
N PRO A 16 -1.37 7.34 0.68
CA PRO A 16 -2.50 7.81 1.46
C PRO A 16 -2.46 7.13 2.84
N LEU A 17 -2.43 7.92 3.90
CA LEU A 17 -2.71 7.42 5.24
C LEU A 17 -4.20 7.11 5.30
N TYR A 18 -4.54 5.84 5.51
CA TYR A 18 -5.92 5.39 5.52
C TYR A 18 -6.44 5.29 6.95
N PHE A 19 -7.60 5.90 7.20
CA PHE A 19 -8.38 5.71 8.42
C PHE A 19 -9.57 4.83 8.07
N GLY A 20 -9.62 3.64 8.66
CA GLY A 20 -10.68 2.69 8.41
C GLY A 20 -11.14 1.98 9.66
N THR A 21 -11.83 0.88 9.42
CA THR A 21 -12.30 -0.03 10.45
C THR A 21 -11.19 -1.05 10.80
N ASN A 22 -11.56 -2.21 11.36
CA ASN A 22 -10.65 -3.35 11.52
C ASN A 22 -11.08 -4.50 10.59
N LYS A 23 -11.66 -4.17 9.43
CA LYS A 23 -12.19 -5.12 8.44
C LYS A 23 -11.32 -5.21 7.19
N GLU A 24 -10.34 -4.34 7.10
CA GLU A 24 -9.41 -4.20 6.00
C GLU A 24 -8.37 -5.32 6.05
N PRO A 25 -7.83 -5.71 4.89
CA PRO A 25 -6.80 -6.74 4.83
C PRO A 25 -5.57 -6.33 5.65
N TRP A 26 -4.99 -7.28 6.37
CA TRP A 26 -3.75 -7.09 7.11
C TRP A 26 -2.56 -6.87 6.17
N TYR A 27 -1.50 -6.23 6.68
CA TYR A 27 -0.23 -6.16 5.97
C TYR A 27 0.32 -7.57 5.71
N SER A 28 0.92 -7.77 4.54
CA SER A 28 1.58 -9.04 4.23
C SER A 28 2.86 -9.18 5.04
N GLU A 29 2.90 -10.15 5.97
CA GLU A 29 4.10 -10.49 6.75
C GLU A 29 5.26 -11.00 5.88
N SER A 30 4.99 -11.34 4.62
CA SER A 30 6.03 -11.74 3.67
C SER A 30 6.97 -10.58 3.33
N LEU A 31 6.50 -9.33 3.39
CA LEU A 31 7.28 -8.15 3.09
C LEU A 31 7.86 -7.58 4.38
N CYS A 32 9.15 -7.25 4.38
CA CYS A 32 9.75 -6.54 5.50
C CYS A 32 9.36 -5.06 5.47
N TRP A 33 9.22 -4.47 6.65
CA TRP A 33 8.99 -3.03 6.81
C TRP A 33 10.11 -2.18 6.16
N GLU A 34 11.35 -2.66 6.24
CA GLU A 34 12.55 -1.96 5.75
C GLU A 34 12.58 -1.79 4.22
N GLY A 35 11.81 -2.59 3.48
CA GLY A 35 11.69 -2.46 2.03
C GLY A 35 10.44 -1.70 1.55
N PHE A 36 9.68 -1.07 2.46
CA PHE A 36 8.63 -0.07 2.18
C PHE A 36 7.59 -0.43 1.09
N GLN A 37 7.19 -1.71 0.99
CA GLN A 37 6.28 -2.20 -0.07
C GLN A 37 5.00 -2.86 0.43
N ASP A 38 4.91 -3.15 1.72
CA ASP A 38 3.78 -3.76 2.41
C ASP A 38 2.49 -2.93 2.24
N LYS A 39 2.57 -1.61 2.44
CA LYS A 39 1.44 -0.68 2.25
C LYS A 39 0.90 -0.68 0.82
N MET A 40 1.79 -0.83 -0.16
CA MET A 40 1.41 -0.85 -1.58
C MET A 40 0.59 -2.09 -1.92
N THR A 41 0.98 -3.25 -1.37
CA THR A 41 0.21 -4.49 -1.55
C THR A 41 -1.17 -4.44 -0.88
N GLN A 42 -1.24 -3.93 0.36
CA GLN A 42 -2.49 -3.77 1.07
C GLN A 42 -3.47 -2.86 0.31
N MET A 43 -2.97 -1.72 -0.19
CA MET A 43 -3.79 -0.78 -0.95
C MET A 43 -4.30 -1.40 -2.26
N LEU A 44 -3.48 -2.18 -2.97
CA LEU A 44 -3.95 -2.88 -4.17
C LEU A 44 -5.08 -3.86 -3.81
N GLU A 45 -4.94 -4.63 -2.73
CA GLU A 45 -5.98 -5.56 -2.29
C GLU A 45 -7.29 -4.83 -1.95
N MET A 46 -7.22 -3.69 -1.25
CA MET A 46 -8.41 -2.85 -0.99
C MET A 46 -9.06 -2.33 -2.29
N CYS A 47 -8.27 -1.90 -3.27
CA CYS A 47 -8.78 -1.50 -4.58
C CYS A 47 -9.51 -2.66 -5.28
N LEU A 48 -8.92 -3.87 -5.27
CA LEU A 48 -9.53 -5.07 -5.85
C LEU A 48 -10.81 -5.50 -5.10
N GLN A 49 -10.92 -5.15 -3.82
CA GLN A 49 -12.13 -5.32 -3.02
C GLN A 49 -13.17 -4.20 -3.21
N LYS A 50 -12.96 -3.27 -4.16
CA LYS A 50 -13.84 -2.13 -4.45
C LYS A 50 -14.05 -1.17 -3.27
N TYR A 51 -13.03 -1.02 -2.40
CA TYR A 51 -13.07 -0.02 -1.34
C TYR A 51 -13.19 1.39 -1.92
N ARG A 52 -14.03 2.22 -1.29
CA ARG A 52 -14.11 3.65 -1.58
C ARG A 52 -13.07 4.39 -0.76
N LEU A 53 -12.07 4.94 -1.44
CA LEU A 53 -11.06 5.80 -0.85
C LEU A 53 -11.51 7.26 -0.97
N VAL A 54 -11.57 7.97 0.15
CA VAL A 54 -11.89 9.40 0.20
C VAL A 54 -10.64 10.15 0.67
N ILE A 55 -10.20 11.14 -0.11
CA ILE A 55 -9.07 11.98 0.25
C ILE A 55 -9.57 13.13 1.12
N LEU A 56 -8.94 13.30 2.28
CA LEU A 56 -9.06 14.51 3.09
C LEU A 56 -8.06 15.53 2.59
N ASP A 57 -8.56 16.64 2.04
CA ASP A 57 -7.74 17.78 1.67
C ASP A 57 -7.55 18.72 2.89
N GLY A 58 -6.33 19.23 3.09
CA GLY A 58 -6.00 20.13 4.21
C GLY A 58 -5.68 19.48 5.56
N GLY A 59 -5.62 18.15 5.65
CA GLY A 59 -5.13 17.44 6.85
C GLY A 59 -3.61 17.34 6.89
N PHE A 60 -2.99 17.53 8.06
CA PHE A 60 -1.56 17.25 8.27
C PHE A 60 -1.37 16.28 9.44
N LEU A 61 -0.38 15.40 9.32
CA LEU A 61 -0.02 14.41 10.33
C LEU A 61 1.36 14.73 10.89
N SER A 62 1.43 14.98 12.20
CA SER A 62 2.70 15.12 12.90
C SER A 62 3.08 13.79 13.54
N HIS A 63 4.24 13.26 13.19
CA HIS A 63 4.81 12.07 13.83
C HIS A 63 5.96 12.46 14.75
N ALA A 64 5.99 11.87 15.95
CA ALA A 64 7.18 11.88 16.78
C ALA A 64 8.30 11.14 16.02
N ALA A 65 9.45 11.79 15.84
CA ALA A 65 10.57 11.20 15.13
C ALA A 65 11.10 9.98 15.90
N VAL A 66 10.96 8.80 15.31
CA VAL A 66 11.63 7.59 15.79
C VAL A 66 13.03 7.55 15.19
N PRO A 67 14.10 7.29 15.97
CA PRO A 67 15.44 7.19 15.44
C PRO A 67 15.50 6.12 14.34
N ARG A 68 15.77 6.55 13.11
CA ARG A 68 15.94 5.64 11.98
C ARG A 68 17.30 4.97 12.11
N SER A 69 17.33 3.64 12.04
CA SER A 69 18.57 2.91 11.82
C SER A 69 19.18 3.37 10.50
N LYS A 70 20.44 3.85 10.51
CA LYS A 70 21.16 4.32 9.32
C LYS A 70 21.55 3.19 8.36
N LYS A 71 21.30 1.93 8.72
CA LYS A 71 21.56 0.78 7.84
C LYS A 71 20.44 0.67 6.82
N HIS A 72 20.56 1.38 5.69
CA HIS A 72 19.79 1.04 4.50
C HIS A 72 20.21 -0.34 4.01
N ARG A 73 19.33 -1.33 4.20
CA ARG A 73 19.61 -2.71 3.80
C ARG A 73 19.09 -2.91 2.38
N LYS A 74 19.92 -2.54 1.39
CA LYS A 74 19.64 -2.72 -0.05
C LYS A 74 19.21 -4.16 -0.40
N ARG A 75 19.68 -5.15 0.37
CA ARG A 75 19.28 -6.56 0.24
C ARG A 75 17.80 -6.80 0.53
N ASP A 76 17.24 -6.08 1.51
CA ASP A 76 15.86 -6.24 1.93
C ASP A 76 14.91 -5.60 0.92
N GLU A 77 15.30 -4.48 0.28
CA GLU A 77 14.58 -3.89 -0.86
C GLU A 77 14.50 -4.85 -2.06
N VAL A 78 15.62 -5.48 -2.43
CA VAL A 78 15.67 -6.45 -3.55
C VAL A 78 14.80 -7.66 -3.22
N THR A 79 14.90 -8.19 -2.00
CA THR A 79 14.11 -9.34 -1.55
C THR A 79 12.62 -9.00 -1.54
N ASN A 80 12.25 -7.82 -1.04
CA ASN A 80 10.87 -7.34 -1.07
C ASN A 80 10.36 -7.20 -2.49
N THR A 81 11.15 -6.67 -3.43
CA THR A 81 10.72 -6.49 -4.82
C THR A 81 10.32 -7.83 -5.46
N VAL A 82 11.10 -8.88 -5.24
CA VAL A 82 10.79 -10.22 -5.76
C VAL A 82 9.50 -10.77 -5.13
N LYS A 83 9.34 -10.60 -3.81
CA LYS A 83 8.13 -11.04 -3.10
C LYS A 83 6.90 -10.23 -3.51
N TYR A 84 7.06 -8.92 -3.70
CA TYR A 84 6.02 -8.00 -4.13
C TYR A 84 5.41 -8.47 -5.46
N VAL A 85 6.22 -8.76 -6.47
CA VAL A 85 5.72 -9.24 -7.77
C VAL A 85 4.88 -10.52 -7.61
N LYS A 86 5.32 -11.47 -6.76
CA LYS A 86 4.54 -12.69 -6.48
C LYS A 86 3.20 -12.38 -5.82
N ILE A 87 3.18 -11.48 -4.84
CA ILE A 87 1.95 -11.05 -4.15
C ILE A 87 0.99 -10.38 -5.13
N ILE A 88 1.48 -9.48 -5.99
CA ILE A 88 0.64 -8.80 -6.99
C ILE A 88 -0.01 -9.79 -7.95
N ASN A 89 0.76 -10.76 -8.47
CA ASN A 89 0.22 -11.78 -9.37
C ASN A 89 -0.82 -12.66 -8.67
N TYR A 90 -0.58 -13.03 -7.41
CA TYR A 90 -1.55 -13.75 -6.60
C TYR A 90 -2.84 -12.94 -6.38
N LEU A 91 -2.73 -11.67 -5.98
CA LEU A 91 -3.88 -10.80 -5.74
C LEU A 91 -4.72 -10.59 -7.01
N LYS A 92 -4.07 -10.34 -8.15
CA LYS A 92 -4.76 -10.22 -9.44
C LYS A 92 -5.54 -11.48 -9.77
N LYS A 93 -4.94 -12.66 -9.58
CA LYS A 93 -5.62 -13.94 -9.80
C LYS A 93 -6.78 -14.18 -8.82
N LYS A 94 -6.59 -13.82 -7.54
CA LYS A 94 -7.59 -14.00 -6.47
C LYS A 94 -8.87 -13.20 -6.72
N TYR A 95 -8.76 -12.05 -7.37
CA TYR A 95 -9.87 -11.12 -7.60
C TYR A 95 -10.18 -10.93 -9.11
N ASP A 96 -9.81 -11.90 -9.94
CA ASP A 96 -9.94 -11.81 -11.40
C ASP A 96 -11.41 -11.67 -11.84
N ASP A 97 -12.32 -12.30 -11.10
CA ASP A 97 -13.77 -12.25 -11.24
C ASP A 97 -14.39 -10.88 -10.95
N ARG A 98 -13.63 -9.95 -10.33
CA ARG A 98 -14.12 -8.64 -9.89
C ARG A 98 -13.71 -7.48 -10.78
N GLN A 99 -12.99 -7.74 -11.89
CA GLN A 99 -12.53 -6.71 -12.84
C GLN A 99 -13.63 -6.08 -13.72
N GLY A 100 -14.91 -6.31 -13.40
CA GLY A 100 -16.07 -5.64 -14.02
C GLY A 100 -16.43 -4.30 -13.38
#